data_AF-A0A947C6N7-F1
#
_entry.id   AF-A0A947C6N7-F1
#
_cell.length_a   1.000
_cell.length_b   1.000
_cell.length_c   1.000
_cell.angle_alpha   90.00
_cell.angle_beta   90.00
_cell.angle_gamma   90.00
#
_symmetry.space_group_name_H-M   'P 1'
#
loop_
_entity.id
_entity.type
_entity.pdbx_description
1 polymer ?
#
loop_
_entity_poly.entity_id
_entity_poly.type
_entity_poly.pdbx_seq_one_letter_code
_entity_poly.pdbx_strand_id
1 'polypeptide(L)'
;MKISTLALLVLAVASTSACKKKEAAPEPPAPAAEEAPAPEPEAAEPAEPAGPAIPEVALTGSASENLVAVFEAGVNALKGAGDAATGAAILTGMLEKYDVADLRAKSKAAKAAGEGASAATKAKFKSLKAEYTEVSTKLGASDPKAFGEAAKAWAAAWGLN
;
A
#
# COMPACT_ATOMS: atom_id res chain seq x y z
N MET A 1 0.60 26.63 59.28
CA MET A 1 0.49 25.49 60.23
C MET A 1 1.06 24.28 59.51
N LYS A 2 2.26 23.84 59.90
CA LYS A 2 2.53 22.70 60.80
C LYS A 2 2.16 21.36 60.11
N ILE A 3 2.98 20.32 59.97
CA ILE A 3 4.22 19.85 60.63
C ILE A 3 4.61 18.61 59.77
N SER A 4 5.80 18.55 59.18
CA SER A 4 6.99 17.80 59.70
C SER A 4 6.95 16.29 59.41
N THR A 5 7.91 15.75 58.64
CA THR A 5 9.23 15.19 59.09
C THR A 5 9.15 13.65 58.99
N LEU A 6 10.10 12.85 58.47
CA LEU A 6 11.53 12.64 58.72
C LEU A 6 12.14 11.95 57.46
N ALA A 7 13.35 12.27 56.93
CA ALA A 7 14.70 12.09 57.50
C ALA A 7 15.03 10.61 57.80
N LEU A 8 16.20 10.01 57.58
CA LEU A 8 17.62 10.41 57.50
C LEU A 8 18.37 9.08 57.10
N LEU A 9 19.54 8.95 56.48
CA LEU A 9 20.92 9.32 56.87
C LEU A 9 21.84 8.57 55.87
N VAL A 10 22.52 9.21 54.91
CA VAL A 10 23.91 9.73 54.93
C VAL A 10 24.95 8.75 55.48
N LEU A 11 25.96 8.42 54.67
CA LEU A 11 27.35 8.53 55.14
C LEU A 11 28.32 8.79 53.97
N ALA A 12 28.87 9.99 53.97
CA ALA A 12 30.04 10.35 53.19
C ALA A 12 31.30 9.94 53.97
N VAL A 13 32.33 9.46 53.27
CA VAL A 13 33.72 9.57 53.73
C VAL A 13 34.57 9.98 52.53
N ALA A 14 35.09 11.19 52.60
CA ALA A 14 36.21 11.68 51.81
C ALA A 14 37.51 11.43 52.59
N SER A 15 38.60 11.10 51.90
CA SER A 15 39.89 11.82 51.98
C SER A 15 41.10 11.00 51.54
N THR A 16 41.80 11.57 50.55
CA THR A 16 43.26 11.83 50.48
C THR A 16 44.30 10.71 50.34
N SER A 17 45.08 10.87 49.27
CA SER A 17 46.56 10.88 49.21
C SER A 17 47.39 9.61 48.98
N ALA A 18 48.23 9.73 47.94
CA ALA A 18 49.64 9.33 47.82
C ALA A 18 50.03 7.96 47.21
N CYS A 19 50.73 8.07 46.08
CA CYS A 19 51.78 7.24 45.46
C CYS A 19 52.17 5.88 46.07
N LYS A 20 52.21 4.82 45.24
CA LYS A 20 53.45 4.04 44.99
C LYS A 20 53.37 3.09 43.79
N LYS A 21 54.39 3.20 42.93
CA LYS A 21 54.90 2.25 41.91
C LYS A 21 55.14 0.85 42.46
N LYS A 22 54.69 -0.23 41.79
CA LYS A 22 55.43 -1.50 41.57
C LYS A 22 54.66 -2.52 40.69
N GLU A 23 55.28 -2.84 39.55
CA GLU A 23 55.42 -4.13 38.84
C GLU A 23 54.76 -5.41 39.40
N ALA A 24 54.08 -6.17 38.50
CA ALA A 24 54.07 -7.64 38.32
C ALA A 24 52.66 -8.21 38.00
N ALA A 25 52.55 -8.89 36.84
CA ALA A 25 51.49 -9.85 36.46
C ALA A 25 51.55 -11.12 37.35
N PRO A 26 50.57 -12.08 37.40
CA PRO A 26 49.66 -12.52 36.32
C PRO A 26 48.21 -12.98 36.70
N GLU A 27 47.38 -13.14 35.65
CA GLU A 27 46.21 -14.05 35.46
C GLU A 27 44.97 -14.00 36.39
N PRO A 28 43.79 -14.47 35.93
CA PRO A 28 42.95 -13.99 34.83
C PRO A 28 41.59 -13.46 35.36
N PRO A 29 40.82 -12.66 34.60
CA PRO A 29 39.51 -12.19 35.09
C PRO A 29 38.49 -13.34 35.14
N ALA A 30 37.82 -13.46 36.29
CA ALA A 30 36.59 -14.24 36.47
C ALA A 30 35.50 -13.73 35.52
N PRO A 31 34.62 -14.61 35.01
CA PRO A 31 33.75 -14.31 33.89
C PRO A 31 32.78 -13.16 34.23
N ALA A 32 32.83 -12.11 33.43
CA ALA A 32 31.79 -11.10 33.41
C ALA A 32 30.49 -11.75 32.95
N ALA A 33 29.43 -11.53 33.71
CA ALA A 33 28.08 -11.92 33.35
C ALA A 33 27.76 -11.40 31.95
N GLU A 34 27.37 -12.34 31.09
CA GLU A 34 26.95 -12.15 29.70
C GLU A 34 25.87 -11.07 29.65
N GLU A 35 26.16 -9.93 29.02
CA GLU A 35 25.14 -8.99 28.58
C GLU A 35 24.22 -9.73 27.62
N ALA A 36 22.95 -9.87 28.00
CA ALA A 36 21.93 -10.37 27.10
C ALA A 36 21.96 -9.52 25.81
N PRO A 37 22.06 -10.15 24.62
CA PRO A 37 22.16 -9.39 23.38
C PRO A 37 20.90 -8.55 23.20
N ALA A 38 21.10 -7.29 22.83
CA ALA A 38 20.06 -6.40 22.36
C ALA A 38 19.24 -7.11 21.26
N PRO A 39 17.91 -6.93 21.22
CA PRO A 39 17.11 -7.52 20.16
C PRO A 39 17.65 -7.03 18.81
N GLU A 40 18.03 -7.99 17.95
CA GLU A 40 18.40 -7.73 16.56
C GLU A 40 17.29 -6.88 15.91
N PRO A 41 17.64 -5.84 15.14
CA PRO A 41 16.65 -5.13 14.34
C PRO A 41 16.08 -6.14 13.33
N GLU A 42 14.79 -6.38 13.45
CA GLU A 42 13.98 -7.15 12.52
C GLU A 42 14.36 -6.74 11.09
N ALA A 43 14.95 -7.67 10.35
CA ALA A 43 15.34 -7.45 8.98
C ALA A 43 14.07 -7.05 8.22
N ALA A 44 14.05 -5.81 7.70
CA ALA A 44 12.97 -5.34 6.87
C ALA A 44 12.74 -6.36 5.74
N GLU A 45 11.54 -6.93 5.70
CA GLU A 45 11.14 -7.84 4.62
C GLU A 45 11.48 -7.18 3.28
N PRO A 46 12.06 -7.93 2.32
CA PRO A 46 12.31 -7.41 0.99
C PRO A 46 10.98 -6.97 0.39
N ALA A 47 10.81 -5.66 0.24
CA ALA A 47 9.68 -5.08 -0.48
C ALA A 47 9.58 -5.80 -1.83
N GLU A 48 8.45 -6.47 -2.07
CA GLU A 48 8.14 -7.03 -3.38
C GLU A 48 8.39 -5.95 -4.44
N PRO A 49 8.91 -6.29 -5.63
CA PRO A 49 9.11 -5.31 -6.69
C PRO A 49 7.79 -4.58 -6.87
N ALA A 50 7.77 -3.29 -6.53
CA ALA A 50 6.57 -2.49 -6.57
C ALA A 50 6.06 -2.55 -8.00
N GLY A 51 4.95 -3.29 -8.21
CA GLY A 51 4.26 -3.33 -9.48
C GLY A 51 3.87 -1.92 -9.93
N PRO A 52 3.34 -1.76 -11.15
CA PRO A 52 2.90 -0.45 -11.60
C PRO A 52 1.96 0.18 -10.59
N ALA A 53 2.14 1.48 -10.33
CA ALA A 53 1.31 2.21 -9.39
C ALA A 53 -0.16 2.12 -9.81
N ILE A 54 -0.98 1.49 -8.96
CA ILE A 54 -2.41 1.35 -9.20
C ILE A 54 -3.10 2.67 -8.84
N PRO A 55 -3.85 3.29 -9.78
CA PRO A 55 -4.52 4.55 -9.55
C PRO A 55 -5.42 4.57 -8.31
N GLU A 56 -5.36 5.67 -7.56
CA GLU A 56 -6.29 5.96 -6.48
C GLU A 56 -7.46 6.78 -7.01
N VAL A 57 -8.68 6.32 -6.74
CA VAL A 57 -9.92 6.94 -7.19
C VAL A 57 -10.74 7.30 -5.96
N ALA A 58 -10.92 8.60 -5.74
CA ALA A 58 -11.80 9.09 -4.71
C ALA A 58 -13.27 8.81 -5.09
N LEU A 59 -13.93 7.92 -4.35
CA LEU A 59 -15.32 7.51 -4.60
C LEU A 59 -16.32 8.49 -3.97
N THR A 60 -16.22 9.78 -4.33
CA THR A 60 -17.00 10.87 -3.71
C THR A 60 -18.25 11.28 -4.49
N GLY A 61 -18.46 10.74 -5.69
CA GLY A 61 -19.62 11.03 -6.54
C GLY A 61 -20.81 10.12 -6.26
N SER A 62 -21.83 10.22 -7.12
CA SER A 62 -22.93 9.25 -7.16
C SER A 62 -22.41 7.84 -7.49
N ALA A 63 -23.22 6.81 -7.20
CA ALA A 63 -22.82 5.42 -7.46
C ALA A 63 -22.42 5.18 -8.94
N SER A 64 -23.12 5.81 -9.89
CA SER A 64 -22.77 5.73 -11.31
C SER A 64 -21.50 6.52 -11.67
N GLU A 65 -21.25 7.67 -11.04
CA GLU A 65 -20.03 8.44 -11.26
C GLU A 65 -18.80 7.72 -10.70
N ASN A 66 -18.91 7.14 -9.50
CA ASN A 66 -17.85 6.35 -8.89
C ASN A 66 -17.50 5.13 -9.75
N LEU A 67 -18.51 4.43 -10.27
CA LEU A 67 -18.31 3.32 -11.19
C LEU A 67 -17.56 3.75 -12.47
N VAL A 68 -17.94 4.91 -13.05
CA VAL A 68 -17.27 5.43 -14.26
C VAL A 68 -15.88 5.96 -13.96
N ALA A 69 -15.64 6.57 -12.80
CA ALA A 69 -14.34 7.09 -12.38
C ALA A 69 -13.29 5.97 -12.23
N VAL A 70 -13.68 4.83 -11.66
CA VAL A 70 -12.80 3.65 -11.57
C VAL A 70 -12.47 3.11 -12.96
N PHE A 71 -13.46 3.04 -13.85
CA PHE A 71 -13.22 2.62 -15.23
C PHE A 71 -12.28 3.57 -15.98
N GLU A 72 -12.52 4.87 -15.85
CA GLU A 72 -11.69 5.92 -16.46
C GLU A 72 -10.24 5.87 -15.97
N ALA A 73 -10.03 5.71 -14.65
CA ALA A 73 -8.70 5.59 -14.07
C ALA A 73 -7.95 4.38 -14.65
N GLY A 74 -8.63 3.23 -14.79
CA GLY A 74 -8.06 2.05 -15.42
C GLY A 74 -7.68 2.28 -16.89
N VAL A 75 -8.56 2.92 -17.68
CA VAL A 75 -8.28 3.26 -19.08
C VAL A 75 -7.12 4.24 -19.22
N ASN A 76 -7.06 5.27 -18.37
CA ASN A 76 -5.98 6.25 -18.40
C ASN A 76 -4.64 5.65 -17.97
N ALA A 77 -4.63 4.76 -16.98
CA ALA A 77 -3.43 4.03 -16.60
C ALA A 77 -2.96 3.08 -17.72
N LEU A 78 -3.89 2.39 -18.39
CA LEU A 78 -3.57 1.56 -19.55
C LEU A 78 -2.91 2.33 -20.69
N LYS A 79 -3.35 3.57 -20.97
CA LYS A 79 -2.71 4.43 -21.97
C LYS A 79 -1.25 4.74 -21.62
N GLY A 80 -0.91 4.77 -20.33
CA GLY A 80 0.44 5.02 -19.83
C GLY A 80 1.29 3.77 -19.57
N ALA A 81 0.74 2.56 -19.76
CA ALA A 81 1.38 1.31 -19.35
C ALA A 81 2.69 0.99 -20.10
N GLY A 82 2.88 1.49 -21.32
CA GLY A 82 4.07 1.25 -22.14
C GLY A 82 4.16 -0.15 -22.76
N ASP A 83 3.74 -1.20 -22.03
CA ASP A 83 3.74 -2.59 -22.48
C ASP A 83 2.56 -3.41 -21.92
N ALA A 84 2.39 -4.62 -22.48
CA ALA A 84 1.31 -5.55 -22.17
C ALA A 84 1.34 -6.11 -20.73
N ALA A 85 2.52 -6.39 -20.17
CA ALA A 85 2.64 -6.93 -18.82
C ALA A 85 2.31 -5.85 -17.78
N THR A 86 2.81 -4.64 -17.97
CA THR A 86 2.46 -3.48 -17.17
C THR A 86 0.95 -3.20 -17.26
N GLY A 87 0.38 -3.26 -18.48
CA GLY A 87 -1.04 -3.10 -18.68
C GLY A 87 -1.88 -4.16 -17.95
N ALA A 88 -1.42 -5.41 -17.94
CA ALA A 88 -2.07 -6.51 -17.24
C ALA A 88 -2.04 -6.29 -15.72
N ALA A 89 -0.88 -5.94 -15.17
CA ALA A 89 -0.72 -5.65 -13.75
C ALA A 89 -1.59 -4.47 -13.29
N ILE A 90 -1.74 -3.43 -14.12
CA ILE A 90 -2.66 -2.31 -13.86
C ILE A 90 -4.11 -2.80 -13.78
N LEU A 91 -4.57 -3.61 -14.75
CA LEU A 91 -5.95 -4.11 -14.75
C LEU A 91 -6.23 -5.01 -13.56
N THR A 92 -5.31 -5.93 -13.26
CA THR A 92 -5.43 -6.83 -12.11
C THR A 92 -5.46 -6.05 -10.80
N GLY A 93 -4.49 -5.15 -10.58
CA GLY A 93 -4.43 -4.36 -9.35
C GLY A 93 -5.63 -3.43 -9.17
N MET A 94 -6.20 -2.90 -10.26
CA MET A 94 -7.46 -2.15 -10.20
C MET A 94 -8.64 -3.03 -9.76
N LEU A 95 -8.72 -4.29 -10.22
CA LEU A 95 -9.78 -5.22 -9.80
C LEU A 95 -9.59 -5.72 -8.36
N GLU A 96 -8.36 -5.81 -7.88
CA GLU A 96 -8.05 -6.14 -6.49
C GLU A 96 -8.37 -4.96 -5.55
N LYS A 97 -8.08 -3.73 -5.98
CA LYS A 97 -8.31 -2.52 -5.18
C LYS A 97 -9.77 -2.08 -5.14
N TYR A 98 -10.52 -2.28 -6.22
CA TYR A 98 -11.91 -1.83 -6.33
C TYR A 98 -12.87 -2.98 -6.55
N ASP A 99 -13.84 -3.13 -5.66
CA ASP A 99 -14.95 -4.06 -5.85
C ASP A 99 -15.90 -3.56 -6.94
N VAL A 100 -15.60 -3.90 -8.19
CA VAL A 100 -16.42 -3.53 -9.37
C VAL A 100 -17.81 -4.15 -9.28
N ALA A 101 -17.97 -5.32 -8.64
CA ALA A 101 -19.27 -5.96 -8.50
C ALA A 101 -20.18 -5.15 -7.56
N ASP A 102 -19.65 -4.72 -6.42
CA ASP A 102 -20.34 -3.82 -5.49
C ASP A 102 -20.64 -2.45 -6.12
N LEU A 103 -19.68 -1.83 -6.81
CA LEU A 103 -19.91 -0.56 -7.52
C LEU A 103 -21.04 -0.67 -8.55
N ARG A 104 -21.11 -1.78 -9.29
CA ARG A 104 -22.21 -2.07 -10.22
C ARG A 104 -23.53 -2.30 -9.49
N ALA A 105 -23.51 -3.03 -8.38
CA ALA A 105 -24.71 -3.26 -7.56
C ALA A 105 -25.26 -1.93 -7.02
N LYS A 106 -24.41 -1.07 -6.46
CA LYS A 106 -24.75 0.29 -6.01
C LYS A 106 -25.29 1.14 -7.16
N SER A 107 -24.65 1.12 -8.33
CA SER A 107 -25.15 1.86 -9.49
C SER A 107 -26.51 1.34 -10.00
N LYS A 108 -26.77 0.03 -9.90
CA LYS A 108 -28.08 -0.54 -10.25
C LYS A 108 -29.15 -0.16 -9.23
N ALA A 109 -28.82 -0.20 -7.94
CA ALA A 109 -29.70 0.22 -6.86
C ALA A 109 -30.06 1.70 -6.97
N ALA A 110 -29.09 2.58 -7.21
CA ALA A 110 -29.30 4.00 -7.46
C ALA A 110 -30.23 4.24 -8.65
N LYS A 111 -30.04 3.50 -9.76
CA LYS A 111 -30.96 3.55 -10.91
C LYS A 111 -32.39 3.14 -10.54
N ALA A 112 -32.57 2.09 -9.73
CA ALA A 112 -33.89 1.65 -9.29
C ALA A 112 -34.55 2.68 -8.34
N ALA A 113 -33.74 3.43 -7.58
CA ALA A 113 -34.19 4.52 -6.71
C ALA A 113 -34.44 5.85 -7.45
N GLY A 114 -34.26 5.91 -8.78
CA GLY A 114 -34.44 7.12 -9.60
C GLY A 114 -33.18 7.98 -9.75
N GLU A 115 -32.09 7.66 -9.05
CA GLU A 115 -30.78 8.32 -9.12
C GLU A 115 -29.85 7.62 -10.14
N GLY A 116 -30.39 7.29 -11.31
CA GLY A 116 -29.61 6.65 -12.37
C GLY A 116 -28.55 7.58 -12.96
N ALA A 117 -27.56 7.00 -13.65
CA ALA A 117 -26.55 7.76 -14.36
C ALA A 117 -27.14 8.86 -15.25
N SER A 118 -26.58 10.08 -15.12
CA SER A 118 -26.90 11.21 -15.99
C SER A 118 -26.60 10.90 -17.45
N ALA A 119 -27.14 11.69 -18.39
CA ALA A 119 -26.81 11.56 -19.81
C ALA A 119 -25.31 11.76 -20.06
N ALA A 120 -24.67 12.70 -19.36
CA ALA A 120 -23.24 12.96 -19.45
C ALA A 120 -22.42 11.76 -18.97
N THR A 121 -22.78 11.16 -17.83
CA THR A 121 -22.10 9.96 -17.29
C THR A 121 -22.22 8.78 -18.24
N LYS A 122 -23.40 8.57 -18.86
CA LYS A 122 -23.61 7.53 -19.88
C LYS A 122 -22.77 7.77 -21.13
N ALA A 123 -22.73 9.01 -21.63
CA ALA A 123 -21.93 9.37 -22.80
C ALA A 123 -20.42 9.18 -22.52
N LYS A 124 -19.95 9.61 -21.34
CA LYS A 124 -18.59 9.41 -20.89
C LYS A 124 -18.23 7.93 -20.84
N PHE A 125 -19.06 7.11 -20.21
CA PHE A 125 -18.81 5.66 -20.15
C PHE A 125 -18.77 5.01 -21.54
N LYS A 126 -19.61 5.46 -22.48
CA LYS A 126 -19.59 4.99 -23.87
C LYS A 126 -18.27 5.34 -24.58
N SER A 127 -17.77 6.57 -24.40
CA SER A 127 -16.47 6.99 -24.94
C SER A 127 -15.34 6.14 -24.37
N LEU A 128 -15.30 6.01 -23.04
CA LEU A 128 -14.27 5.24 -22.35
C LEU A 128 -14.26 3.78 -22.78
N LYS A 129 -15.40 3.17 -23.08
CA LYS A 129 -15.43 1.81 -23.63
C LYS A 129 -14.74 1.71 -24.98
N ALA A 130 -14.95 2.67 -25.87
CA ALA A 130 -14.28 2.70 -27.17
C ALA A 130 -12.76 2.88 -26.99
N GLU A 131 -12.36 3.79 -26.11
CA GLU A 131 -10.95 4.01 -25.77
C GLU A 131 -10.31 2.77 -25.15
N TYR A 132 -11.02 2.10 -24.23
CA TYR A 132 -10.58 0.82 -23.66
C TYR A 132 -10.38 -0.22 -24.76
N THR A 133 -11.33 -0.40 -25.67
CA THR A 133 -11.22 -1.38 -26.76
C THR A 133 -9.99 -1.10 -27.62
N GLU A 134 -9.74 0.16 -27.97
CA GLU A 134 -8.57 0.53 -28.77
C GLU A 134 -7.26 0.23 -28.06
N VAL A 135 -7.13 0.66 -26.80
CA VAL A 135 -5.89 0.47 -26.01
C VAL A 135 -5.67 -1.00 -25.68
N SER A 136 -6.71 -1.72 -25.24
CA SER A 136 -6.63 -3.14 -24.92
C SER A 136 -6.29 -3.99 -26.15
N THR A 137 -6.80 -3.64 -27.32
CA THR A 137 -6.46 -4.33 -28.58
C THR A 137 -5.00 -4.10 -28.95
N LYS A 138 -4.50 -2.86 -28.83
CA LYS A 138 -3.08 -2.54 -29.09
C LYS A 138 -2.14 -3.30 -28.15
N LEU A 139 -2.43 -3.30 -26.84
CA LEU A 139 -1.64 -4.02 -25.84
C LEU A 139 -1.74 -5.54 -26.03
N GLY A 140 -2.95 -6.06 -26.22
CA GLY A 140 -3.16 -7.49 -26.45
C GLY A 140 -2.57 -8.02 -27.76
N ALA A 141 -2.45 -7.17 -28.79
CA ALA A 141 -1.74 -7.53 -30.02
C ALA A 141 -0.21 -7.59 -29.83
N SER A 142 0.34 -6.81 -28.90
CA SER A 142 1.77 -6.80 -28.62
C SER A 142 2.24 -8.02 -27.83
N ASP A 143 1.49 -8.44 -26.81
CA ASP A 143 1.70 -9.71 -26.10
C ASP A 143 0.36 -10.25 -25.56
N PRO A 144 -0.31 -11.14 -26.31
CA PRO A 144 -1.59 -11.68 -25.91
C PRO A 144 -1.50 -12.61 -24.69
N LYS A 145 -0.33 -13.22 -24.43
CA LYS A 145 -0.14 -14.11 -23.28
C LYS A 145 0.00 -13.30 -22.00
N ALA A 146 0.71 -12.18 -22.05
CA ALA A 146 0.88 -11.29 -20.90
C ALA A 146 -0.41 -10.54 -20.54
N PHE A 147 -1.20 -10.12 -21.53
CA PHE A 147 -2.34 -9.22 -21.32
C PHE A 147 -3.73 -9.89 -21.36
N GLY A 148 -3.87 -11.01 -22.08
CA GLY A 148 -5.18 -11.56 -22.45
C GLY A 148 -6.08 -11.92 -21.26
N GLU A 149 -5.54 -12.57 -20.23
CA GLU A 149 -6.33 -12.98 -19.06
C GLU A 149 -6.77 -11.75 -18.22
N ALA A 150 -5.89 -10.78 -18.02
CA ALA A 150 -6.23 -9.55 -17.30
C ALA A 150 -7.29 -8.74 -18.07
N ALA A 151 -7.17 -8.64 -19.39
CA ALA A 151 -8.15 -7.98 -20.24
C ALA A 151 -9.53 -8.66 -20.21
N LYS A 152 -9.54 -10.00 -20.18
CA LYS A 152 -10.76 -10.81 -20.07
C LYS A 152 -11.41 -10.66 -18.71
N ALA A 153 -10.63 -10.71 -17.62
CA ALA A 153 -11.12 -10.49 -16.26
C ALA A 153 -11.73 -9.09 -16.10
N TRP A 154 -11.05 -8.07 -16.63
CA TRP A 154 -11.57 -6.70 -16.68
C TRP A 154 -12.87 -6.63 -17.47
N ALA A 155 -12.89 -7.14 -18.71
CA ALA A 155 -14.10 -7.15 -19.54
C ALA A 155 -15.28 -7.84 -18.84
N ALA A 156 -15.04 -8.96 -18.15
CA ALA A 156 -16.05 -9.67 -17.38
C ALA A 156 -16.59 -8.83 -16.21
N ALA A 157 -15.70 -8.21 -15.42
CA ALA A 157 -16.08 -7.33 -14.30
C ALA A 157 -16.99 -6.18 -14.75
N TRP A 158 -16.72 -5.62 -15.94
CA TRP A 158 -17.47 -4.51 -16.52
C TRP A 158 -18.65 -4.96 -17.41
N GLY A 159 -18.87 -6.26 -17.59
CA GLY A 159 -19.91 -6.81 -18.46
C GLY A 159 -19.79 -6.32 -19.90
N LEU A 160 -18.57 -6.35 -20.43
CA LEU A 160 -18.22 -5.95 -21.80
C LEU A 160 -18.17 -7.13 -22.79
N ASN A 161 -18.48 -8.33 -22.33
CA ASN A 161 -18.56 -9.55 -23.13
C ASN A 161 -19.71 -9.53 -24.14
#